data_AF-A0A0M3KJJ8-F1
#
_entry.id   AF-A0A0M3KJJ8-F1
#
_cell.length_a   1.000
_cell.length_b   1.000
_cell.length_c   1.000
_cell.angle_alpha   90.00
_cell.angle_beta   90.00
_cell.angle_gamma   90.00
#
_symmetry.space_group_name_H-M   'P 1'
#
loop_
_entity.id
_entity.type
_entity.pdbx_description
1 polymer ?
#
loop_
_entity_poly.entity_id
_entity_poly.type
_entity_poly.pdbx_seq_one_letter_code
_entity_poly.pdbx_strand_id
1 'polypeptide(L)'
;LKNFIIDTIGILQPNANAKQGLEAVNEFLQSVGRFGESPFLWTFYGSAELPQCFCRLCAVYGGTYCLKQQIDAFIIKNNRIEAIQTRGQRISCKHVIISASYLPDCYLTKEKRNKSVQRAILISNSSVLSDSQKEHVS
;
A
#
# COMPACT_ATOMS: atom_id res chain seq x y z
N LEU A 1 13.81 19.59 20.03
CA LEU A 1 14.06 19.79 18.58
C LEU A 1 14.38 18.48 17.85
N LYS A 2 15.40 17.71 18.27
CA LYS A 2 15.77 16.45 17.59
C LYS A 2 14.60 15.46 17.39
N ASN A 3 13.85 15.14 18.45
CA ASN A 3 12.72 14.20 18.36
C ASN A 3 11.62 14.71 17.43
N PHE A 4 11.34 16.02 17.42
CA PHE A 4 10.38 16.61 16.50
C PHE A 4 10.79 16.44 15.02
N ILE A 5 12.08 16.64 14.71
CA ILE A 5 12.60 16.44 13.36
C ILE A 5 12.52 14.95 12.96
N ILE A 6 12.84 14.04 13.87
CA ILE A 6 12.85 12.59 13.60
C ILE A 6 11.43 12.04 13.45
N ASP A 7 10.55 12.36 14.40
CA ASP A 7 9.23 11.73 14.53
C ASP A 7 8.15 12.44 13.71
N THR A 8 8.20 13.77 13.62
CA THR A 8 7.14 14.58 13.00
C THR A 8 7.45 14.97 11.56
N ILE A 9 8.71 15.34 11.27
CA ILE A 9 9.11 15.77 9.91
C ILE A 9 9.62 14.59 9.10
N GLY A 10 10.65 13.89 9.59
CA GLY A 10 11.27 12.78 8.88
C GLY A 10 10.47 11.48 8.94
N ILE A 11 9.60 11.31 9.94
CA ILE A 11 8.79 10.09 10.19
C ILE A 11 9.67 8.83 10.04
N LEU A 12 10.81 8.84 10.71
CA LEU A 12 11.87 7.87 10.48
C LEU A 12 11.62 6.54 11.21
N GLN A 13 12.06 5.45 10.59
CA GLN A 13 12.10 4.15 11.25
C GLN A 13 13.23 4.13 12.31
N PRO A 14 13.13 3.31 13.38
CA PRO A 14 14.07 3.32 14.52
C PRO A 14 15.56 3.15 14.16
N ASN A 15 15.87 2.55 13.01
CA ASN A 15 17.24 2.29 12.55
C ASN A 15 17.62 3.08 11.28
N ALA A 16 16.98 4.21 11.03
CA ALA A 16 17.28 5.04 9.86
C ALA A 16 18.70 5.66 9.95
N ASN A 17 19.43 5.64 8.84
CA ASN A 17 20.72 6.31 8.74
C ASN A 17 20.58 7.80 8.39
N ALA A 18 21.66 8.57 8.53
CA ALA A 18 21.64 10.02 8.33
C ALA A 18 21.20 10.42 6.91
N LYS A 19 21.57 9.64 5.89
CA LYS A 19 21.17 9.89 4.50
C LYS A 19 19.67 9.75 4.32
N GLN A 20 19.09 8.65 4.82
CA GLN A 20 17.63 8.43 4.81
C GLN A 20 16.89 9.53 5.58
N GLY A 21 17.46 9.97 6.71
CA GLY A 21 16.92 11.09 7.48
C GLY A 21 16.86 12.39 6.68
N LEU A 22 17.96 12.74 5.99
CA LEU A 22 18.04 13.95 5.19
C LEU A 22 17.12 13.91 3.97
N GLU A 23 17.03 12.75 3.30
CA GLU A 23 16.13 12.54 2.17
C GLU A 23 14.66 12.73 2.59
N ALA A 24 14.23 12.11 3.69
CA ALA A 24 12.87 12.23 4.19
C ALA A 24 12.51 13.67 4.60
N VAL A 25 13.43 14.38 5.26
CA VAL A 25 13.22 15.80 5.61
C VAL A 25 13.12 16.66 4.35
N ASN A 26 13.96 16.42 3.35
CA ASN A 26 13.88 17.14 2.08
C ASN A 26 12.55 16.88 1.36
N GLU A 27 12.07 15.63 1.31
CA GLU A 27 10.76 15.29 0.73
C GLU A 27 9.60 15.97 1.46
N PHE A 28 9.64 16.01 2.80
CA PHE A 28 8.65 16.72 3.61
C PHE A 28 8.61 18.20 3.22
N LEU A 29 9.77 18.86 3.22
CA LEU A 29 9.87 20.30 2.94
C LEU A 29 9.46 20.65 1.49
N GLN A 30 9.74 19.79 0.52
CA GLN A 30 9.28 19.97 -0.86
C GLN A 30 7.77 19.77 -1.02
N SER A 31 7.13 19.03 -0.12
CA SER A 31 5.70 18.74 -0.17
C SER A 31 4.86 19.81 0.52
N VAL A 32 5.38 20.44 1.59
CA VAL A 32 4.72 21.55 2.30
C VAL A 32 4.44 22.72 1.35
N GLY A 33 3.22 23.27 1.40
CA GLY A 33 2.82 24.44 0.62
C GLY A 33 2.46 24.14 -0.83
N ARG A 34 2.65 22.90 -1.32
CA ARG A 34 2.34 22.55 -2.71
C ARG A 34 0.83 22.59 -3.00
N PHE A 35 0.04 22.05 -2.08
CA PHE A 35 -1.43 21.98 -2.19
C PHE A 35 -2.15 22.49 -0.93
N GLY A 36 -1.41 22.82 0.13
CA GLY A 36 -1.94 23.29 1.40
C GLY A 36 -0.82 23.43 2.43
N GLU A 37 -1.16 23.77 3.67
CA GLU A 37 -0.19 23.99 4.74
C GLU A 37 0.50 22.70 5.21
N SER A 38 -0.13 21.54 4.99
CA SER A 38 0.44 20.22 5.31
C SER A 38 1.09 19.57 4.08
N PRO A 39 2.08 18.68 4.26
CA PRO A 39 2.69 17.92 3.16
C PRO A 39 1.85 16.71 2.71
N PHE A 40 0.67 16.50 3.30
CA PHE A 40 -0.13 15.30 3.09
C PHE A 40 -1.39 15.60 2.28
N LEU A 41 -1.79 14.61 1.50
CA LEU A 41 -3.08 14.56 0.83
C LEU A 41 -3.82 13.29 1.25
N TRP A 42 -5.14 13.38 1.27
CA TRP A 42 -6.00 12.24 1.51
C TRP A 42 -6.98 12.08 0.36
N THR A 43 -7.31 10.83 0.05
CA THR A 43 -8.31 10.52 -0.99
C THR A 43 -9.70 10.66 -0.41
N PHE A 44 -10.58 11.36 -1.13
CA PHE A 44 -12.01 11.29 -0.84
C PHE A 44 -12.46 9.83 -0.93
N TYR A 45 -13.36 9.43 -0.01
CA TYR A 45 -13.86 8.05 0.11
C TYR A 45 -12.83 6.99 0.57
N GLY A 46 -11.62 7.43 0.93
CA GLY A 46 -10.59 6.58 1.55
C GLY A 46 -9.61 5.95 0.57
N SER A 47 -8.59 5.30 1.13
CA SER A 47 -7.42 4.81 0.37
C SER A 47 -7.72 3.70 -0.64
N ALA A 48 -8.90 3.08 -0.59
CA ALA A 48 -9.33 2.05 -1.53
C ALA A 48 -9.60 2.59 -2.94
N GLU A 49 -9.79 3.91 -3.11
CA GLU A 49 -9.97 4.53 -4.42
C GLU A 49 -8.70 4.45 -5.29
N LEU A 50 -7.51 4.49 -4.68
CA LEU A 50 -6.24 4.41 -5.41
C LEU A 50 -6.11 3.11 -6.23
N PRO A 51 -6.21 1.90 -5.64
CA PRO A 51 -6.14 0.67 -6.43
C PRO A 51 -7.28 0.57 -7.46
N GLN A 52 -8.47 1.08 -7.16
CA GLN A 52 -9.58 1.08 -8.11
C GLN A 52 -9.29 1.96 -9.34
N CYS A 53 -8.69 3.13 -9.15
CA CYS A 53 -8.24 4.01 -10.24
C CYS A 53 -7.23 3.31 -11.16
N PHE A 54 -6.25 2.59 -10.60
CA PHE A 54 -5.30 1.80 -11.40
C PHE A 54 -5.97 0.62 -12.12
N CYS A 55 -6.94 -0.03 -11.48
CA CYS A 55 -7.71 -1.09 -12.13
C CYS A 55 -8.50 -0.55 -13.33
N ARG A 56 -9.14 0.61 -13.17
CA ARG A 56 -9.83 1.30 -14.27
C ARG A 56 -8.86 1.66 -15.40
N LEU A 57 -7.69 2.20 -15.07
CA LEU A 57 -6.67 2.54 -16.06
C LEU A 57 -6.28 1.31 -16.89
N CYS A 58 -5.98 0.18 -16.24
CA CYS A 58 -5.63 -1.05 -16.94
C CYS A 58 -6.78 -1.60 -17.78
N ALA A 59 -8.03 -1.51 -17.33
CA ALA A 59 -9.19 -1.92 -18.12
C ALA A 59 -9.35 -1.10 -19.42
N VAL A 60 -9.07 0.21 -19.38
CA VAL A 60 -9.07 1.08 -20.57
C VAL A 60 -8.07 0.59 -21.62
N TYR A 61 -6.96 0.01 -21.20
CA TYR A 61 -5.93 -0.57 -22.09
C TYR A 61 -6.13 -2.07 -22.36
N GLY A 62 -7.35 -2.60 -22.16
CA GLY A 62 -7.70 -3.98 -22.49
C GLY A 62 -7.48 -5.00 -21.37
N GLY A 63 -7.18 -4.56 -20.15
CA GLY A 63 -7.15 -5.42 -18.97
C GLY A 63 -8.51 -6.02 -18.66
N THR A 64 -8.55 -7.32 -18.37
CA THR A 64 -9.78 -8.03 -17.98
C THR A 64 -9.74 -8.35 -16.50
N TYR A 65 -10.83 -8.06 -15.79
CA TYR A 65 -10.95 -8.24 -14.34
C TYR A 65 -11.99 -9.29 -13.98
N CYS A 66 -11.61 -10.22 -13.11
CA CYS A 66 -12.49 -11.26 -12.58
C CYS A 66 -12.48 -11.21 -11.06
N LEU A 67 -13.54 -10.67 -10.45
CA LEU A 67 -13.74 -10.68 -9.00
C LEU A 67 -14.41 -11.98 -8.54
N LYS A 68 -14.25 -12.34 -7.27
CA LYS A 68 -14.79 -13.58 -6.67
C LYS A 68 -14.33 -14.84 -7.43
N GLN A 69 -13.15 -14.78 -8.04
CA GLN A 69 -12.52 -15.85 -8.78
C GLN A 69 -11.29 -16.32 -8.01
N GLN A 70 -11.38 -17.47 -7.36
CA GLN A 70 -10.24 -18.06 -6.65
C GLN A 70 -9.33 -18.82 -7.62
N ILE A 71 -8.03 -18.82 -7.33
CA ILE A 71 -7.03 -19.59 -8.09
C ILE A 71 -6.95 -20.97 -7.44
N ASP A 72 -7.20 -22.02 -8.22
CA ASP A 72 -7.21 -23.41 -7.73
C ASP A 72 -5.79 -23.99 -7.71
N ALA A 73 -5.00 -23.74 -8.77
CA ALA A 73 -3.64 -24.26 -8.89
C ALA A 73 -2.77 -23.43 -9.85
N PHE A 74 -1.45 -23.54 -9.65
CA PHE A 74 -0.43 -23.03 -10.58
C PHE A 74 0.14 -24.19 -11.38
N ILE A 75 0.19 -24.05 -12.71
CA ILE A 75 0.79 -25.05 -13.60
C ILE A 75 2.24 -24.65 -13.85
N ILE A 76 3.17 -25.47 -13.34
CA ILE A 76 4.60 -25.22 -13.39
C ILE A 76 5.26 -26.23 -14.32
N LYS A 77 6.06 -25.74 -15.27
CA LYS A 77 6.88 -26.55 -16.17
C LYS A 77 8.29 -26.00 -16.20
N ASN A 78 9.31 -26.86 -16.04
CA ASN A 78 10.72 -26.47 -16.02
C ASN A 78 11.02 -25.33 -15.03
N ASN A 79 10.49 -25.40 -13.80
CA ASN A 79 10.60 -24.36 -12.78
C ASN A 79 10.06 -22.97 -13.19
N ARG A 80 9.15 -22.90 -14.17
CA ARG A 80 8.45 -21.67 -14.57
C ARG A 80 6.94 -21.88 -14.57
N ILE A 81 6.21 -20.85 -14.14
CA ILE A 81 4.75 -20.85 -14.22
C ILE A 81 4.35 -20.63 -15.69
N GLU A 82 3.54 -21.53 -16.23
CA GLU A 82 3.06 -21.48 -17.62
C GLU A 82 1.57 -21.11 -17.69
N ALA A 83 0.81 -21.45 -16.65
CA ALA A 83 -0.62 -21.19 -16.58
C ALA A 83 -1.12 -21.18 -15.14
N ILE A 84 -2.30 -20.60 -14.95
CA ILE A 84 -3.10 -20.73 -13.74
C ILE A 84 -4.36 -21.54 -14.05
N GLN A 85 -4.86 -22.27 -13.06
CA GLN A 85 -6.13 -22.97 -13.14
C GLN A 85 -7.14 -22.31 -12.20
N THR A 86 -8.35 -22.07 -12.71
CA THR A 86 -9.42 -21.44 -11.94
C THR A 86 -10.80 -21.89 -12.45
N ARG A 87 -11.68 -22.34 -11.55
CA ARG A 87 -13.02 -22.88 -11.89
C ARG A 87 -12.98 -23.94 -13.01
N GLY A 88 -11.94 -24.79 -13.00
CA GLY A 88 -11.72 -25.81 -14.03
C GLY A 88 -11.22 -25.27 -15.39
N GLN A 89 -11.03 -23.96 -15.54
CA GLN A 89 -10.43 -23.35 -16.74
C GLN A 89 -8.92 -23.16 -16.57
N ARG A 90 -8.15 -23.49 -17.62
CA ARG A 90 -6.73 -23.18 -17.72
C ARG A 90 -6.51 -21.84 -18.44
N ILE A 91 -5.81 -20.91 -17.79
CA ILE A 91 -5.43 -19.62 -18.35
C ILE A 91 -3.90 -19.56 -18.48
N SER A 92 -3.42 -19.64 -19.73
CA SER A 92 -1.98 -19.58 -20.04
C SER A 92 -1.43 -18.16 -19.91
N CYS A 93 -0.26 -18.02 -19.29
CA CYS A 93 0.39 -16.74 -19.05
C CYS A 93 1.92 -16.87 -19.05
N LYS A 94 2.61 -15.80 -19.45
CA LYS A 94 4.08 -15.74 -19.43
C LYS A 94 4.63 -15.26 -18.09
N HIS A 95 3.87 -14.40 -17.42
CA HIS A 95 4.25 -13.78 -16.16
C HIS A 95 3.04 -13.79 -15.23
N VAL A 96 3.30 -14.00 -13.94
CA VAL A 96 2.29 -13.95 -12.89
C VAL A 96 2.80 -13.00 -11.81
N ILE A 97 1.99 -11.99 -11.49
CA ILE A 97 2.23 -11.07 -10.38
C ILE A 97 1.17 -11.40 -9.33
N ILE A 98 1.62 -11.70 -8.11
CA ILE A 98 0.74 -12.19 -7.05
C ILE A 98 1.13 -11.65 -5.68
N SER A 99 0.13 -11.39 -4.83
CA SER A 99 0.38 -11.07 -3.42
C SER A 99 0.84 -12.31 -2.66
N ALA A 100 1.71 -12.12 -1.67
CA ALA A 100 2.20 -13.20 -0.80
C ALA A 100 1.06 -13.99 -0.13
N SER A 101 -0.12 -13.38 0.07
CA SER A 101 -1.29 -14.03 0.66
C SER A 101 -1.86 -15.19 -0.16
N TYR A 102 -1.57 -15.26 -1.46
CA TYR A 102 -2.02 -16.35 -2.34
C TYR A 102 -0.92 -17.38 -2.64
N LEU A 103 0.29 -17.19 -2.11
CA LEU A 103 1.37 -18.15 -2.29
C LEU A 103 1.21 -19.32 -1.30
N PRO A 104 1.47 -20.56 -1.74
CA PRO A 104 1.58 -21.68 -0.81
C PRO A 104 2.72 -21.47 0.20
N ASP A 105 2.55 -22.02 1.41
CA ASP A 105 3.50 -21.86 2.53
C ASP A 105 4.94 -22.29 2.20
N CYS A 106 5.12 -23.21 1.25
CA CYS A 106 6.44 -23.65 0.80
C CYS A 106 7.25 -22.55 0.09
N TYR A 107 6.59 -21.53 -0.46
CA TYR A 107 7.24 -20.39 -1.13
C TYR A 107 7.37 -19.17 -0.21
N LEU A 108 6.85 -19.21 1.02
CA LEU A 108 6.91 -18.10 1.98
C LEU A 108 8.18 -18.19 2.85
N THR A 109 9.04 -17.18 2.74
CA THR A 109 10.24 -17.05 3.59
C THR A 109 9.87 -16.85 5.07
N LYS A 110 10.66 -17.43 5.98
CA LYS A 110 10.42 -17.33 7.44
C LYS A 110 10.40 -15.88 7.94
N GLU A 111 11.21 -14.99 7.36
CA GLU A 111 11.27 -13.57 7.73
C GLU A 111 9.96 -12.81 7.49
N LYS A 112 9.18 -13.20 6.48
CA LYS A 112 7.86 -12.58 6.22
C LYS A 112 6.77 -13.03 7.18
N ARG A 113 6.96 -14.14 7.93
CA ARG A 113 5.96 -14.64 8.88
C ARG A 113 5.91 -13.85 10.18
N ASN A 114 6.98 -13.15 10.55
CA ASN A 114 7.15 -12.64 11.92
C ASN A 114 6.83 -11.15 12.08
N LYS A 115 6.38 -10.45 11.03
CA LYS A 115 5.99 -9.04 11.12
C LYS A 115 4.48 -8.93 11.18
N SER A 116 3.96 -8.49 12.32
CA SER A 116 2.55 -8.16 12.51
C SER A 116 2.37 -6.65 12.58
N VAL A 117 1.18 -6.16 12.19
CA VAL A 117 0.80 -4.75 12.31
C VAL A 117 -0.47 -4.71 13.14
N GLN A 118 -0.41 -4.00 14.27
CA GLN A 118 -1.60 -3.73 15.08
C GLN A 118 -2.37 -2.58 14.46
N ARG A 119 -3.69 -2.75 14.29
CA ARG A 119 -4.58 -1.74 13.72
C ARG A 119 -5.79 -1.60 14.62
N ALA A 120 -6.18 -0.36 14.88
CA ALA A 120 -7.41 -0.01 15.58
C ALA A 120 -8.22 0.96 14.71
N ILE A 121 -9.53 0.75 14.63
CA ILE A 121 -10.47 1.66 13.98
C ILE A 121 -11.37 2.22 15.07
N LEU A 122 -11.34 3.55 15.23
CA LEU A 122 -12.07 4.27 16.27
C LEU A 122 -13.18 5.08 15.60
N ILE A 123 -14.40 4.99 16.14
CA ILE A 123 -15.52 5.85 15.77
C ILE A 123 -15.75 6.78 16.96
N SER A 124 -15.47 8.07 16.78
CA SER A 124 -15.70 9.10 17.78
C SER A 124 -16.85 10.01 17.33
N ASN A 125 -17.49 10.65 18.31
CA ASN A 125 -18.49 11.69 18.09
C ASN A 125 -17.88 13.11 18.09
N SER A 126 -16.56 13.22 18.30
CA SER A 126 -15.83 14.50 18.35
C SER A 126 -14.41 14.36 17.81
N SER A 127 -13.82 15.51 17.45
CA SER A 127 -12.41 15.63 17.07
C SER A 127 -11.49 15.31 18.26
N VAL A 128 -10.27 14.86 17.97
CA VAL A 128 -9.24 14.56 18.99
C VAL A 128 -8.69 15.85 19.61
N LEU A 129 -8.66 16.93 18.84
CA LEU A 129 -8.30 18.27 19.31
C LEU A 129 -9.57 19.12 19.40
N SER A 130 -9.84 19.70 20.56
CA SER A 130 -11.07 20.45 20.83
C SER A 130 -11.13 21.84 20.16
N ASP A 131 -10.01 22.34 19.64
CA ASP A 131 -9.91 23.71 19.13
C ASP A 131 -10.41 23.81 17.68
N SER A 132 -11.58 24.44 17.53
CA SER A 132 -12.30 24.69 16.28
C SER A 132 -11.58 25.61 15.27
N GLN A 133 -10.36 26.09 15.57
CA GLN A 133 -9.65 27.07 14.75
C GLN A 133 -8.61 26.44 13.79
N LYS A 134 -8.38 25.12 13.84
CA LYS A 134 -7.33 24.46 13.04
C LYS A 134 -7.83 23.33 12.13
N GLU A 135 -9.14 23.12 12.05
CA GLU A 135 -9.73 22.21 11.06
C GLU A 135 -9.87 22.90 9.69
N HIS A 136 -8.75 23.30 9.08
CA HIS A 136 -8.71 23.56 7.64
C HIS A 136 -7.99 22.39 6.97
N VAL A 137 -8.77 21.42 6.52
CA VAL A 137 -8.41 20.59 5.38
C VAL A 137 -9.37 20.98 4.26
N SER A 138 -9.06 22.09 3.59
CA SER A 138 -9.53 22.45 2.25
C SER A 138 -8.55 23.46 1.66
#